data_AF-A0A2E6ET85-F1
#
_entry.id   AF-A0A2E6ET85-F1
#
_cell.length_a   1.000
_cell.length_b   1.000
_cell.length_c   1.000
_cell.angle_alpha   90.00
_cell.angle_beta   90.00
_cell.angle_gamma   90.00
#
_symmetry.space_group_name_H-M   'P 1'
#
loop_
_entity.id
_entity.type
_entity.pdbx_description
1 polymer ?
#
loop_
_entity_poly.entity_id
_entity_poly.type
_entity_poly.pdbx_seq_one_letter_code
_entity_poly.pdbx_strand_id
1 'polypeptide(L)'
;MILVRAGLVLLLAVLAESCAVLPAEGTRPGDCSDGADNDADGAYDCSDAGCSAAPICQQDDDDSSLADDDDSSPADDDDSSLADDDD
;
A
#
# COMPACT_ATOMS: atom_id res chain seq x y z
N MET A 1 -25.83 38.57 -22.37
CA MET A 1 -25.25 37.25 -22.76
C MET A 1 -23.75 37.16 -22.48
N ILE A 2 -22.96 38.21 -22.75
CA ILE A 2 -21.51 38.25 -22.43
C ILE A 2 -21.24 38.17 -20.91
N LEU A 3 -22.01 38.88 -20.09
CA LEU A 3 -21.91 38.86 -18.62
C LEU A 3 -22.22 37.47 -18.01
N VAL A 4 -23.16 36.74 -18.61
CA VAL A 4 -23.54 35.37 -18.18
C VAL A 4 -22.43 34.37 -18.51
N ARG A 5 -21.82 34.51 -19.69
CA ARG A 5 -20.67 33.69 -20.10
C ARG A 5 -19.43 34.00 -19.25
N ALA A 6 -19.15 35.27 -18.99
CA ALA A 6 -18.05 35.68 -18.11
C ALA A 6 -18.25 35.17 -16.68
N GLY A 7 -19.48 35.24 -16.15
CA GLY A 7 -19.81 34.68 -14.83
C GLY A 7 -19.67 33.16 -14.75
N LEU A 8 -20.11 32.42 -15.78
CA LEU A 8 -19.96 30.96 -15.86
C LEU A 8 -18.48 30.55 -15.94
N VAL A 9 -17.68 31.24 -16.76
CA VAL A 9 -16.23 30.98 -16.89
C VAL A 9 -15.51 31.25 -15.58
N LEU A 10 -15.85 32.35 -14.89
CA LEU A 10 -15.23 32.70 -13.61
C LEU A 10 -15.65 31.72 -12.50
N LEU A 11 -16.89 31.23 -12.51
CA LEU A 11 -17.36 30.17 -11.61
C LEU A 11 -16.64 28.84 -11.85
N LEU A 12 -16.48 28.44 -13.13
CA LEU A 12 -15.76 27.21 -13.49
C LEU A 12 -14.26 27.30 -13.19
N ALA A 13 -13.65 28.48 -13.35
CA ALA A 13 -12.27 28.73 -12.96
C ALA A 13 -12.09 28.58 -11.44
N VAL A 14 -12.99 29.22 -10.66
CA VAL A 14 -13.01 29.11 -9.19
C VAL A 14 -13.23 27.68 -8.71
N LEU A 15 -14.03 26.89 -9.43
CA LEU A 15 -14.22 25.45 -9.14
C LEU A 15 -12.98 24.61 -9.50
N ALA A 16 -12.25 24.98 -10.56
CA ALA A 16 -11.03 24.29 -10.95
C ALA A 16 -9.87 24.52 -9.95
N GLU A 17 -9.84 25.68 -9.29
CA GLU A 17 -8.81 26.04 -8.30
C GLU A 17 -8.97 25.32 -6.95
N SER A 18 -10.12 24.67 -6.71
CA SER A 18 -10.33 23.78 -5.55
C SER A 18 -9.89 22.33 -5.76
N CYS A 19 -9.42 21.97 -6.96
CA CYS A 19 -8.61 20.78 -7.18
C CYS A 19 -7.16 21.13 -6.81
N ALA A 20 -6.95 21.55 -5.57
CA ALA A 20 -5.63 21.82 -5.05
C ALA A 20 -4.93 20.46 -4.92
N VAL A 21 -3.91 20.26 -5.75
CA VAL A 21 -2.89 19.23 -5.58
C VAL A 21 -2.55 19.18 -4.10
N LEU A 22 -2.99 18.10 -3.46
CA LEU A 22 -2.64 17.82 -2.08
C LEU A 22 -1.10 17.68 -2.02
N PRO A 23 -0.48 17.89 -0.85
CA PRO A 23 0.94 17.64 -0.72
C PRO A 23 1.26 16.21 -1.19
N ALA A 24 2.32 16.06 -1.98
CA ALA A 24 2.70 14.77 -2.55
C ALA A 24 2.76 13.65 -1.48
N GLU A 25 2.39 12.45 -1.89
CA GLU A 25 2.45 11.27 -1.02
C GLU A 25 3.85 11.01 -0.45
N GLY A 26 3.92 10.32 0.69
CA GLY A 26 5.19 9.99 1.35
C GLY A 26 5.74 11.10 2.25
N THR A 27 4.93 12.10 2.60
CA THR A 27 5.32 13.14 3.56
C THR A 27 5.04 12.75 5.00
N ARG A 28 4.19 11.75 5.26
CA ARG A 28 3.89 11.24 6.60
C ARG A 28 4.19 9.74 6.71
N PRO A 29 4.50 9.26 7.93
CA PRO A 29 4.62 7.83 8.19
C PRO A 29 3.29 7.13 7.93
N GLY A 30 3.32 6.09 7.09
CA GLY A 30 2.16 5.26 6.77
C GLY A 30 1.57 5.48 5.38
N ASP A 31 1.72 6.69 4.82
CA ASP A 31 1.12 7.07 3.52
C ASP A 31 1.47 6.10 2.38
N CYS A 32 2.70 5.55 2.39
CA CYS A 32 3.17 4.66 1.32
C CYS A 32 2.84 3.18 1.55
N SER A 33 1.89 2.87 2.42
CA SER A 33 1.55 1.48 2.80
C SER A 33 0.12 1.27 3.27
N ASP A 34 -0.73 2.30 3.22
CA ASP A 34 -2.08 2.27 3.77
C ASP A 34 -3.15 1.98 2.71
N GLY A 35 -2.76 1.83 1.45
CA GLY A 35 -3.68 1.52 0.36
C GLY A 35 -4.47 2.73 -0.14
N ALA A 36 -4.09 3.94 0.27
CA ALA A 36 -4.74 5.18 -0.12
C ALA A 36 -3.87 6.00 -1.09
N ASP A 37 -4.56 6.85 -1.84
CA ASP A 37 -3.98 7.90 -2.67
C ASP A 37 -4.26 9.20 -1.91
N ASN A 38 -3.38 9.54 -0.95
CA ASN A 38 -3.62 10.66 -0.04
C ASN A 38 -3.36 12.03 -0.70
N ASP A 39 -2.95 12.06 -1.98
CA ASP A 39 -2.77 13.28 -2.78
C ASP A 39 -3.73 13.42 -3.98
N ALA A 40 -4.50 12.35 -4.23
CA ALA A 40 -5.54 12.22 -5.24
C ALA A 40 -5.04 12.39 -6.68
N ASP A 41 -3.79 12.03 -6.98
CA ASP A 41 -3.21 12.10 -8.32
C ASP A 41 -3.47 10.85 -9.19
N GLY A 42 -4.02 9.79 -8.57
CA GLY A 42 -4.36 8.51 -9.18
C GLY A 42 -3.30 7.43 -9.02
N ALA A 43 -2.18 7.71 -8.35
CA ALA A 43 -1.19 6.74 -7.94
C ALA A 43 -1.37 6.35 -6.47
N TYR A 44 -1.09 5.08 -6.14
CA TYR A 44 -1.27 4.53 -4.79
C TYR A 44 0.05 3.97 -4.28
N ASP A 45 0.37 4.23 -3.01
CA ASP A 45 1.53 3.67 -2.30
C ASP A 45 2.82 3.68 -3.15
N CYS A 46 3.48 2.53 -3.33
CA CYS A 46 4.71 2.42 -4.12
C CYS A 46 4.55 2.65 -5.63
N SER A 47 3.32 2.78 -6.13
CA SER A 47 3.09 3.26 -7.51
C SER A 47 3.17 4.79 -7.60
N ASP A 48 3.14 5.48 -6.45
CA ASP A 48 3.28 6.92 -6.33
C ASP A 48 4.75 7.38 -6.36
N ALA A 49 5.03 8.46 -7.10
CA ALA A 49 6.38 8.99 -7.24
C ALA A 49 6.92 9.64 -5.95
N GLY A 50 6.05 10.21 -5.12
CA GLY A 50 6.34 10.71 -3.78
C GLY A 50 6.77 9.61 -2.81
N CYS A 51 6.30 8.38 -3.03
CA CYS A 51 6.69 7.21 -2.24
C CYS A 51 7.99 6.53 -2.68
N SER A 52 8.67 7.02 -3.72
CA SER A 52 9.94 6.42 -4.23
C SER A 52 11.07 6.34 -3.20
N ALA A 53 11.09 7.24 -2.20
CA ALA A 53 12.06 7.23 -1.13
C ALA A 53 11.59 6.45 0.12
N ALA A 54 10.37 5.93 0.14
CA ALA A 54 9.86 5.17 1.27
C ALA A 54 10.61 3.83 1.38
N PRO A 55 11.09 3.42 2.57
CA PRO A 55 11.79 2.16 2.74
C PRO A 55 10.99 0.94 2.28
N ILE A 56 9.66 0.98 2.42
CA ILE A 56 8.76 -0.11 2.01
C ILE A 56 8.71 -0.30 0.48
N CYS A 57 9.02 0.75 -0.29
CA CYS A 57 9.04 0.73 -1.75
C CYS A 57 10.44 0.50 -2.32
N GLN A 58 11.47 0.46 -1.47
CA GLN A 58 12.86 0.17 -1.84
C GLN A 58 13.26 -1.28 -1.54
N GLN A 59 12.34 -2.09 -1.02
CA GLN A 59 12.55 -3.50 -0.77
C GLN A 59 12.45 -4.27 -2.10
N ASP A 60 13.41 -4.03 -2.98
CA ASP A 60 13.71 -4.93 -4.08
C ASP A 60 14.53 -6.09 -3.50
N ASP A 61 13.86 -7.23 -3.31
CA ASP A 61 14.45 -8.56 -3.48
C ASP A 61 15.64 -9.00 -2.59
N ASP A 62 15.78 -8.51 -1.36
CA ASP A 62 16.62 -9.16 -0.35
C ASP A 62 15.74 -9.81 0.72
N ASP A 63 15.54 -11.11 0.54
CA ASP A 63 15.08 -12.08 1.56
C ASP A 63 13.57 -12.14 1.84
N SER A 64 12.81 -12.46 0.81
CA SER A 64 11.77 -13.49 1.00
C SER A 64 11.99 -14.56 -0.05
N SER A 65 12.66 -15.62 0.36
CA SER A 65 12.15 -16.97 0.12
C SER A 65 10.63 -16.93 -0.08
N LEU A 66 10.17 -16.74 -1.32
CA LEU A 66 8.80 -17.04 -1.76
C LEU A 66 8.59 -18.56 -1.88
N ALA A 67 9.20 -19.26 -0.95
CA ALA A 67 9.04 -20.64 -0.55
C ALA A 67 9.59 -20.67 0.89
N ASP A 68 9.07 -19.80 1.76
CA ASP A 68 9.00 -20.19 3.15
C ASP A 68 8.16 -21.46 3.11
N ASP A 69 8.88 -22.55 3.31
CA ASP A 69 8.36 -23.88 3.42
C ASP A 69 7.24 -23.82 4.46
N ASP A 70 6.00 -23.81 3.98
CA ASP A 70 4.86 -24.32 4.73
C ASP A 70 5.17 -25.82 4.97
N ASP A 71 6.08 -26.07 5.90
CA ASP A 71 6.21 -27.31 6.65
C ASP A 71 4.95 -27.42 7.52
N SER A 72 3.83 -27.58 6.82
CA SER A 72 2.63 -28.20 7.33
C SER A 72 3.02 -29.63 7.65
N SER A 73 3.69 -29.81 8.78
CA SER A 73 3.80 -31.08 9.47
C SER A 73 2.66 -31.18 10.48
N PRO A 74 1.47 -31.67 10.10
CA PRO A 74 0.59 -32.37 11.02
C PRO A 74 0.80 -33.90 10.85
N ALA A 75 2.05 -34.33 10.76
CA ALA A 75 2.42 -35.74 10.75
C ALA A 75 3.52 -36.03 11.79
N ASP A 76 3.55 -35.28 12.90
CA ASP A 76 4.16 -35.77 14.14
C ASP A 76 3.09 -36.57 14.91
N ASP A 77 2.64 -37.67 14.31
CA ASP A 77 2.04 -38.79 15.06
C ASP A 77 3.18 -39.59 15.73
N ASP A 78 3.97 -38.94 16.59
CA ASP A 78 4.86 -39.62 17.54
C ASP A 78 4.07 -39.91 18.84
N ASP A 79 2.95 -40.63 18.69
CA ASP A 79 2.29 -41.33 19.79
C ASP A 79 3.15 -42.54 20.15
N SER A 80 4.17 -42.28 20.97
CA SER A 80 5.00 -43.29 21.62
C SER A 80 4.18 -44.06 22.65
N SER A 81 3.19 -44.82 22.17
CA SER A 81 2.45 -45.77 22.99
C SER A 81 3.10 -47.15 22.87
N LEU A 82 3.71 -47.57 23.99
CA LEU A 82 3.73 -48.96 24.49
C LEU A 82 4.60 -50.00 23.77
N ALA A 83 5.80 -50.21 24.30
CA ALA A 83 6.34 -51.55 24.56
C ALA A 83 7.50 -51.48 25.58
N ASP A 84 7.19 -51.08 26.82
CA ASP A 84 8.00 -51.49 27.97
C ASP A 84 7.53 -52.89 28.38
N ASP A 85 8.15 -53.93 27.84
CA ASP A 85 8.07 -55.31 28.35
C ASP A 85 9.50 -55.88 28.37
N ASP A 86 10.29 -55.43 29.35
CA ASP A 86 11.49 -56.12 29.84
C ASP A 86 11.06 -57.14 30.92
N ASP A 87 11.01 -58.44 30.56
CA ASP A 87 11.23 -59.60 31.45
C ASP A 87 11.40 -60.92 30.66
#